data_AF-Q7UT08-F1
#
_entry.id   AF-Q7UT08-F1
#
_cell.length_a   1.000
_cell.length_b   1.000
_cell.length_c   1.000
_cell.angle_alpha   90.00
_cell.angle_beta   90.00
_cell.angle_gamma   90.00
#
_symmetry.space_group_name_H-M   'P 1'
#
loop_
_entity.id
_entity.type
_entity.pdbx_description
1 polymer ?
#
loop_
_entity_poly.entity_id
_entity_poly.type
_entity_poly.pdbx_seq_one_letter_code
_entity_poly.pdbx_strand_id
1 'polypeptide(L)'
;MARPKSKMPARRFHVSGQSIVTFNSRTYYLGPHDSPESLARYAVLLAKYQSGGLKMPEDFSVSDIEPQIQAMLGDSEAGLIQEQQENAPVLVSHVTALYREHLKAKYPSHRVMFANPVRTLTANC
;
A
#
# COMPACT_ATOMS: atom_id res chain seq x y z
N MET A 1 10.91 -17.89 35.67
CA MET A 1 10.14 -16.64 35.52
C MET A 1 9.23 -16.78 34.31
N ALA A 2 7.96 -16.35 34.39
CA ALA A 2 7.10 -16.30 33.20
C ALA A 2 7.61 -15.23 32.24
N ARG A 3 7.76 -15.57 30.95
CA ARG A 3 8.20 -14.61 29.93
C ARG A 3 7.12 -13.51 29.79
N PRO A 4 7.48 -12.22 29.85
CA PRO A 4 6.51 -11.15 29.61
C PRO A 4 5.92 -11.26 28.21
N LYS A 5 4.61 -11.04 28.08
CA LYS A 5 3.93 -11.06 26.78
C LYS A 5 4.42 -9.89 25.93
N SER A 6 4.75 -10.15 24.66
CA SER A 6 5.18 -9.09 23.76
C SER A 6 4.00 -8.20 23.38
N LYS A 7 4.20 -6.88 23.43
CA LYS A 7 3.24 -5.89 22.92
C LYS A 7 3.02 -6.02 21.41
N MET A 8 4.01 -6.56 20.71
CA MET A 8 3.98 -6.78 19.27
C MET A 8 4.55 -8.17 18.94
N PRO A 9 3.67 -9.17 18.72
CA PRO A 9 4.10 -10.48 18.26
C PRO A 9 4.66 -10.42 16.84
N ALA A 10 5.79 -11.08 16.62
CA ALA A 10 6.46 -11.09 15.32
C ALA A 10 5.65 -11.89 14.29
N ARG A 11 5.50 -11.32 13.08
CA ARG A 11 5.06 -12.06 11.90
C ARG A 11 6.14 -13.02 11.45
N ARG A 12 5.74 -14.21 11.02
CA ARG A 12 6.65 -15.24 10.50
C ARG A 12 6.17 -15.68 9.13
N PHE A 13 7.12 -16.08 8.30
CA PHE A 13 6.84 -16.74 7.04
C PHE A 13 6.48 -18.21 7.28
N HIS A 14 5.36 -18.65 6.70
CA HIS A 14 4.99 -20.05 6.64
C HIS A 14 5.40 -20.66 5.29
N VAL A 15 5.75 -21.95 5.28
CA VAL A 15 6.26 -22.66 4.10
C VAL A 15 5.29 -22.61 2.90
N SER A 16 3.98 -22.45 3.16
CA SER A 16 2.96 -22.26 2.12
C SER A 16 2.98 -20.89 1.42
N GLY A 17 3.93 -20.01 1.76
CA GLY A 17 3.99 -18.63 1.23
C GLY A 17 3.09 -17.65 1.97
N GLN A 18 2.51 -18.05 3.10
CA GLN A 18 1.58 -17.23 3.87
C GLN A 18 2.27 -16.55 5.08
N SER A 19 1.77 -15.38 5.44
CA SER A 19 2.11 -14.70 6.69
C SER A 19 1.35 -15.34 7.86
N ILE A 20 2.09 -15.73 8.91
CA ILE A 20 1.51 -16.27 10.14
C ILE A 20 1.90 -15.44 11.36
N VAL A 21 0.96 -15.35 12.31
CA VAL A 21 1.20 -14.74 13.63
C VAL A 21 0.59 -15.61 14.70
N THR A 22 1.34 -15.78 15.80
CA THR A 22 0.85 -16.52 16.97
C THR A 22 0.50 -15.57 18.10
N PHE A 23 -0.77 -15.56 18.50
CA PHE A 23 -1.27 -14.83 19.67
C PHE A 23 -1.80 -15.83 20.70
N ASN A 24 -1.35 -15.76 21.96
CA ASN A 24 -1.82 -16.62 23.06
C ASN A 24 -1.92 -18.12 22.67
N SER A 25 -0.88 -18.65 22.01
CA SER A 25 -0.80 -20.04 21.54
C SER A 25 -1.75 -20.43 20.39
N ARG A 26 -2.45 -19.48 19.77
CA ARG A 26 -3.24 -19.68 18.54
C ARG A 26 -2.55 -19.02 17.36
N THR A 27 -2.54 -19.70 16.21
CA THR A 27 -1.88 -19.22 14.99
C THR A 27 -2.92 -18.75 14.00
N TYR A 28 -2.73 -17.54 13.49
CA TYR A 28 -3.59 -16.89 12.51
C TYR A 28 -2.85 -16.80 11.18
N TYR A 29 -3.55 -17.14 10.10
CA TYR A 29 -3.07 -17.02 8.73
C TYR A 29 -3.60 -15.73 8.12
N LEU A 30 -2.71 -14.90 7.61
CA LEU A 30 -3.02 -13.55 7.15
C LEU A 30 -3.09 -13.45 5.61
N GLY A 31 -2.90 -14.55 4.89
CA GLY A 31 -2.77 -14.55 3.44
C GLY A 31 -1.31 -14.47 2.97
N PRO A 32 -1.05 -14.10 1.70
CA PRO A 32 0.28 -14.12 1.10
C PRO A 32 1.29 -13.26 1.87
N HIS A 33 2.53 -13.75 2.02
CA HIS A 33 3.56 -12.99 2.73
C HIS A 33 3.91 -11.70 1.99
N ASP A 34 4.16 -10.62 2.75
CA ASP A 34 4.44 -9.27 2.26
C ASP A 34 3.36 -8.64 1.36
N SER A 35 2.16 -9.22 1.27
CA SER A 35 1.05 -8.56 0.58
C SER A 35 0.50 -7.40 1.42
N PRO A 36 0.00 -6.31 0.80
CA PRO A 36 -0.63 -5.21 1.53
C PRO A 36 -1.82 -5.70 2.37
N GLU A 37 -2.55 -6.69 1.87
CA GLU A 37 -3.63 -7.38 2.59
C GLU A 37 -3.14 -8.04 3.89
N SER A 38 -2.02 -8.75 3.84
CA SER A 38 -1.44 -9.40 5.04
C SER A 38 -0.94 -8.38 6.07
N LEU A 39 -0.43 -7.24 5.61
CA LEU A 39 0.00 -6.14 6.46
C LEU A 39 -1.20 -5.47 7.15
N ALA A 40 -2.27 -5.20 6.40
CA ALA A 40 -3.51 -4.62 6.92
C ALA A 40 -4.18 -5.56 7.94
N ARG A 41 -4.32 -6.85 7.61
CA ARG A 41 -4.79 -7.89 8.54
C ARG A 41 -4.01 -7.88 9.85
N TYR A 42 -2.69 -7.85 9.76
CA TYR A 42 -1.82 -7.79 10.94
C TYR A 42 -2.06 -6.53 11.77
N ALA A 43 -2.16 -5.36 11.15
CA ALA A 43 -2.38 -4.10 11.84
C ALA A 43 -3.69 -4.10 12.64
N VAL A 44 -4.78 -4.58 12.03
CA VAL A 44 -6.09 -4.69 12.69
C VAL A 44 -6.04 -5.69 13.85
N LEU A 45 -5.44 -6.86 13.64
CA LEU A 45 -5.23 -7.87 14.69
C LEU A 45 -4.42 -7.31 15.86
N LEU A 46 -3.35 -6.58 15.57
CA LEU A 46 -2.49 -5.98 16.58
C LEU A 46 -3.24 -4.91 17.38
N ALA A 47 -4.04 -4.06 16.72
CA ALA A 47 -4.86 -3.06 17.39
C ALA A 47 -5.90 -3.72 18.33
N LYS A 48 -6.59 -4.77 17.88
CA LYS A 48 -7.52 -5.55 18.72
C LYS A 48 -6.82 -6.22 19.90
N TYR A 49 -5.61 -6.77 19.67
CA TYR A 49 -4.82 -7.39 20.72
C TYR A 49 -4.38 -6.39 21.79
N GLN A 50 -4.01 -5.18 21.38
CA GLN A 50 -3.59 -4.11 22.29
C GLN A 50 -4.78 -3.52 23.06
N SER A 51 -5.92 -3.30 22.41
CA SER A 51 -7.13 -2.78 23.08
C SER A 51 -7.72 -3.78 24.07
N GLY A 52 -7.61 -5.09 23.81
CA GLY A 52 -8.00 -6.16 24.72
C GLY A 52 -7.04 -6.42 25.88
N GLY A 53 -6.05 -5.54 26.12
CA GLY A 53 -5.10 -5.68 27.22
C GLY A 53 -4.14 -6.86 27.06
N LEU A 54 -3.63 -7.09 25.84
CA LEU A 54 -2.73 -8.19 25.49
C LEU A 54 -3.38 -9.58 25.61
N LYS A 55 -4.71 -9.61 25.48
CA LYS A 55 -5.52 -10.82 25.35
C LYS A 55 -6.35 -10.72 24.08
N MET A 56 -6.43 -11.83 23.37
CA MET A 56 -7.26 -11.96 22.17
C MET A 56 -8.48 -12.79 22.55
N PRO A 57 -9.68 -12.46 22.06
CA PRO A 57 -10.86 -13.28 22.26
C PRO A 57 -10.66 -14.68 21.69
N GLU A 58 -11.26 -15.68 22.33
CA GLU A 58 -11.13 -17.07 21.89
C GLU A 58 -11.94 -17.35 20.62
N ASP A 59 -13.01 -16.63 20.36
CA ASP A 59 -13.85 -16.86 19.19
C ASP A 59 -13.47 -15.98 17.99
N PHE A 60 -12.29 -15.36 18.03
CA PHE A 60 -11.87 -14.42 17.00
C PHE A 60 -11.43 -15.14 15.72
N SER A 61 -12.05 -14.78 14.59
CA SER A 61 -11.69 -15.28 13.26
C SER A 61 -11.13 -14.16 12.36
N VAL A 62 -10.28 -14.52 11.39
CA VAL A 62 -9.73 -13.55 10.43
C VAL A 62 -10.83 -13.00 9.51
N SER A 63 -11.89 -13.77 9.26
CA SER A 63 -13.06 -13.33 8.49
C SER A 63 -13.77 -12.11 9.09
N ASP A 64 -13.76 -11.94 10.41
CA ASP A 64 -14.48 -10.85 11.09
C ASP A 64 -13.86 -9.47 10.85
N ILE A 65 -12.61 -9.43 10.41
CA ILE A 65 -11.88 -8.19 10.12
C ILE A 65 -11.84 -7.85 8.64
N GLU A 66 -12.25 -8.75 7.76
CA GLU A 66 -12.30 -8.52 6.31
C GLU A 66 -13.01 -7.21 5.91
N PRO A 67 -14.19 -6.84 6.45
CA PRO A 67 -14.81 -5.56 6.08
C PRO A 67 -13.94 -4.36 6.50
N GLN A 68 -13.21 -4.47 7.60
CA GLN A 68 -12.31 -3.42 8.08
C GLN A 68 -11.04 -3.34 7.24
N ILE A 69 -10.52 -4.48 6.81
CA ILE A 69 -9.37 -4.59 5.90
C ILE A 69 -9.73 -4.03 4.52
N GLN A 70 -10.92 -4.37 4.01
CA GLN A 70 -11.43 -3.84 2.76
C GLN A 70 -11.63 -2.33 2.82
N ALA A 71 -12.05 -1.77 3.96
CA ALA A 71 -12.09 -0.33 4.14
C ALA A 71 -10.68 0.29 4.08
N MET A 72 -9.68 -0.33 4.73
CA MET A 72 -8.30 0.16 4.70
C MET A 72 -7.63 0.02 3.31
N LEU A 73 -7.97 -1.03 2.55
CA LEU A 73 -7.43 -1.29 1.22
C LEU A 73 -8.20 -0.55 0.11
N GLY A 74 -9.51 -0.33 0.29
CA GLY A 74 -10.37 0.34 -0.70
C GLY A 74 -9.94 1.79 -0.96
N ASP A 75 -9.35 2.45 0.03
CA ASP A 75 -8.75 3.78 -0.12
C ASP A 75 -7.44 3.75 -0.92
N SER A 76 -6.80 2.58 -1.08
CA SER A 76 -5.52 2.43 -1.79
C SER A 76 -5.65 1.89 -3.23
N GLU A 77 -6.75 1.24 -3.60
CA GLU A 77 -6.99 0.80 -4.98
C GLU A 77 -7.52 1.92 -5.90
N ALA A 78 -8.15 2.96 -5.35
CA ALA A 78 -8.57 4.15 -6.09
C ALA A 78 -7.57 5.33 -6.02
N GLY A 79 -6.41 5.14 -5.36
CA GLY A 79 -5.58 6.25 -4.91
C GLY A 79 -4.08 5.98 -4.98
N LEU A 80 -3.57 5.58 -6.15
CA LEU A 80 -2.18 5.93 -6.46
C LEU A 80 -2.10 7.46 -6.50
N ILE A 81 -1.41 8.02 -5.51
CA ILE A 81 -1.06 9.44 -5.28
C ILE A 81 -2.12 10.21 -4.46
N GLN A 82 -1.87 10.38 -3.15
CA GLN A 82 -2.00 11.66 -2.44
C GLN A 82 -1.53 11.55 -0.98
N GLU A 83 -0.31 11.05 -0.73
CA GLU A 83 0.37 11.39 0.52
C GLU A 83 0.96 12.81 0.39
N GLN A 84 0.21 13.78 0.89
CA GLN A 84 0.67 15.05 1.46
C GLN A 84 1.95 15.66 0.87
N GLN A 85 1.81 16.23 -0.33
CA GLN A 85 2.87 16.93 -1.04
C GLN A 85 2.99 18.41 -0.60
N GLU A 86 2.99 18.69 0.70
CA GLU A 86 3.06 20.09 1.17
C GLU A 86 4.47 20.69 0.99
N ASN A 87 5.52 19.86 0.94
CA ASN A 87 6.92 20.30 0.87
C ASN A 87 7.80 19.55 -0.14
N ALA A 88 7.24 18.72 -1.03
CA ALA A 88 8.07 18.11 -2.07
C ALA A 88 8.45 19.17 -3.12
N PRO A 89 9.70 19.20 -3.60
CA PRO A 89 10.11 20.17 -4.62
C PRO A 89 9.29 19.97 -5.89
N VAL A 90 8.63 21.05 -6.34
CA VAL A 90 7.92 21.07 -7.62
C VAL A 90 8.95 21.02 -8.74
N LEU A 91 9.09 19.85 -9.36
CA LEU A 91 9.94 19.68 -10.53
C LEU A 91 9.32 20.30 -11.78
N VAL A 92 10.17 20.82 -12.67
CA VAL A 92 9.75 21.36 -13.99
C VAL A 92 8.96 20.31 -14.78
N SER A 93 9.30 19.03 -14.64
CA SER A 93 8.56 17.92 -15.27
C SER A 93 7.08 17.91 -14.91
N HIS A 94 6.72 18.14 -13.64
CA HIS A 94 5.32 18.17 -13.19
C HIS A 94 4.56 19.34 -13.82
N VAL A 95 5.17 20.53 -13.87
CA VAL A 95 4.56 21.72 -14.50
C VAL A 95 4.35 21.51 -16.00
N THR A 96 5.35 20.94 -16.69
CA THR A 96 5.23 20.65 -18.13
C THR A 96 4.17 19.60 -18.44
N ALA A 97 3.98 18.61 -17.57
CA ALA A 97 2.92 17.61 -17.70
C ALA A 97 1.53 18.25 -17.58
N LEU A 98 1.31 19.07 -16.55
CA LEU A 98 0.05 19.80 -16.37
C LEU A 98 -0.25 20.74 -17.54
N TYR A 99 0.77 21.44 -18.03
CA TYR A 99 0.62 22.33 -19.18
C TYR A 99 0.23 21.58 -20.46
N ARG A 100 0.77 20.37 -20.69
CA ARG A 100 0.40 19.53 -21.83
C ARG A 100 -1.06 19.10 -21.76
N GLU A 101 -1.54 18.70 -20.59
CA GLU A 101 -2.96 18.35 -20.41
C GLU A 101 -3.87 19.56 -20.66
N HIS A 102 -3.51 20.74 -20.15
CA HIS A 102 -4.24 21.98 -20.44
C HIS A 102 -4.26 22.31 -21.95
N LEU A 103 -3.14 22.13 -22.66
CA LEU A 103 -3.10 22.34 -24.11
C LEU A 103 -4.00 21.35 -24.86
N LYS A 104 -4.03 20.07 -24.47
CA LYS A 104 -4.95 19.07 -25.06
C LYS A 104 -6.41 19.47 -24.86
N ALA A 105 -6.75 19.96 -23.67
CA ALA A 105 -8.12 20.39 -23.35
C ALA A 105 -8.50 21.67 -24.09
N LYS A 106 -7.59 22.65 -24.19
CA LYS A 106 -7.85 23.96 -24.79
C LYS A 106 -7.76 23.96 -26.32
N TYR A 107 -6.92 23.11 -26.89
CA TYR A 107 -6.68 23.04 -28.33
C TYR A 107 -6.80 21.60 -28.88
N PRO A 108 -7.98 20.94 -28.77
CA PRO A 108 -8.17 19.57 -29.22
C PRO A 108 -7.96 19.39 -30.73
N SER A 109 -8.15 20.47 -31.51
CA SER A 109 -8.03 20.49 -32.98
C SER A 109 -6.62 20.75 -33.50
N HIS A 110 -5.67 21.18 -32.65
CA HIS A 110 -4.26 21.42 -33.02
C HIS A 110 -3.39 20.21 -32.65
N ARG A 111 -3.64 19.06 -33.30
CA ARG A 111 -2.90 17.80 -33.09
C ARG A 111 -1.49 17.78 -33.71
N VAL A 112 -0.99 18.91 -34.19
CA VAL A 112 0.31 19.00 -34.86
C VAL A 112 1.06 20.15 -34.21
N MET A 113 2.26 19.87 -33.69
CA MET A 113 3.43 20.77 -33.58
C MET A 113 4.39 20.39 -32.43
N PHE A 114 4.00 19.54 -31.47
CA PHE A 114 4.92 19.08 -30.40
C PHE A 114 5.47 17.66 -30.64
N ALA A 115 6.00 17.42 -31.84
CA ALA A 115 6.90 16.30 -32.05
C ALA A 115 8.30 16.72 -31.58
N ASN A 116 8.80 16.10 -30.50
CA ASN A 116 10.15 16.30 -29.95
C ASN A 116 11.21 16.08 -31.05
N PRO A 117 12.04 17.08 -31.42
CA PRO A 117 13.17 16.86 -32.31
C PRO A 117 14.39 16.45 -31.48
N VAL A 118 14.36 15.29 -30.82
CA VAL A 118 15.55 14.72 -30.16
C VAL A 118 15.59 13.22 -30.39
N ARG A 119 15.88 12.80 -31.62
CA ARG A 119 16.56 11.52 -31.94
C ARG A 119 16.69 11.39 -33.46
N THR A 120 17.90 11.65 -33.97
CA THR A 120 18.57 10.92 -35.07
C THR A 120 19.81 11.71 -35.51
N LEU A 121 20.89 11.62 -34.74
CA LEU A 121 22.24 11.84 -35.24
C LEU A 121 23.06 10.61 -34.84
N THR A 122 22.76 9.47 -35.47
CA THR A 122 23.72 8.38 -35.63
C THR A 122 24.41 8.63 -36.96
N ALA A 123 25.68 9.01 -36.87
CA ALA A 123 26.61 9.15 -37.97
C ALA A 123 26.71 7.87 -38.80
N ASN A 124 26.75 8.02 -40.12
CA ASN A 124 27.28 7.03 -41.04
C ASN A 124 27.88 7.75 -42.25
N CYS A 125 29.06 7.25 -42.66
CA CYS A 125 29.93 7.60 -43.78
C CYS A 125 30.90 8.77 -43.53
#